data_AF-A0A6B0HJL3-F1
#
_entry.id   AF-A0A6B0HJL3-F1
#
_cell.length_a   1.000
_cell.length_b   1.000
_cell.length_c   1.000
_cell.angle_alpha   90.00
_cell.angle_beta   90.00
_cell.angle_gamma   90.00
#
_symmetry.space_group_name_H-M   'P 1'
#
loop_
_entity.id
_entity.type
_entity.pdbx_description
1 polymer ?
#
loop_
_entity_poly.entity_id
_entity_poly.type
_entity_poly.pdbx_seq_one_letter_code
_entity_poly.pdbx_strand_id
1 'polypeptide(L)'
;MSADDESFHPLGEEWEGELETMLDDTEYDSDLGMEMAKDAMRVTKGELSEAEFHEMYHDDVMEEFGEDNRPTEEAYEEMQAAEEGTVSRMLSKFEGDGEDSRRDAMKKMGAGAAAVGLGAWGTVDDGEPETAVADTQQQVEEQDGTQWGMTIDLERCDGCLSCVAACQQENQTDQGVNWMYVLAFEDDTTAGGSPSPDVRGGVDDYNMLVRPCQHCTDAPCEKVCPTTARHTRDKDGLVLTDYDVCIGCRYCQVACPYGVNYFQWDEPQEATEEEIADQMGVEPGEEGDHMTDERGRWVDSRAPRGVMSKCTMCPTRQDGMMGDDRIGTTACEEACPPDAIQFGDVNDERSDAHQHGEYPSKSRAIIDIVRNVPSPEAIDGILSEDDDLESAIEAFEDDEDDDLDRELVSIMKAIEIVSDREEPPEETNDTILEQEQTVLESVDALEEYVDLESEDVLAELQLGDGSEDDANLRLRQYAGVAGSSFKLLEDIGTNPNVTYIGQNPGPNAEQVDGPVAYDDIGQTDDRKEVLDEGTVGDAGVSL
;
A
#
# COMPACT_ATOMS: atom_id res chain seq x y z
N MET A 1 -5.14 24.51 -6.75
CA MET A 1 -4.27 24.50 -7.95
C MET A 1 -4.79 25.46 -9.02
N SER A 2 -4.33 26.71 -8.99
CA SER A 2 -4.59 27.67 -10.06
C SER A 2 -3.68 27.36 -11.26
N ALA A 3 -4.19 27.48 -12.48
CA ALA A 3 -3.45 27.13 -13.70
C ALA A 3 -2.29 28.10 -14.06
N ASP A 4 -1.76 28.82 -13.07
CA ASP A 4 -0.71 29.84 -13.19
C ASP A 4 0.49 29.58 -12.24
N ASP A 5 0.57 28.45 -11.52
CA ASP A 5 1.78 28.06 -10.77
C ASP A 5 2.82 27.46 -11.73
N GLU A 6 4.01 28.08 -11.83
CA GLU A 6 5.11 27.62 -12.69
C GLU A 6 5.95 26.51 -12.03
N SER A 7 5.54 26.06 -10.84
CA SER A 7 6.14 24.98 -10.07
C SER A 7 6.11 23.64 -10.80
N PHE A 8 7.22 22.90 -10.74
CA PHE A 8 7.31 21.51 -11.18
C PHE A 8 6.85 20.51 -10.11
N HIS A 9 6.99 20.85 -8.82
CA HIS A 9 6.63 20.01 -7.70
C HIS A 9 5.12 20.07 -7.41
N PRO A 10 4.43 18.94 -7.18
CA PRO A 10 2.97 18.94 -6.98
C PRO A 10 2.49 19.69 -5.73
N LEU A 11 3.40 19.90 -4.77
CA LEU A 11 3.18 20.71 -3.56
C LEU A 11 3.46 22.22 -3.79
N GLY A 12 3.59 22.69 -5.04
CA GLY A 12 3.61 24.12 -5.39
C GLY A 12 4.92 24.87 -5.12
N GLU A 13 4.95 26.15 -5.54
CA GLU A 13 6.16 27.00 -5.54
C GLU A 13 6.72 27.27 -4.14
N GLU A 14 5.87 27.35 -3.12
CA GLU A 14 6.34 27.61 -1.76
C GLU A 14 7.12 26.42 -1.20
N TRP A 15 6.63 25.20 -1.43
CA TRP A 15 7.34 23.99 -1.08
C TRP A 15 8.64 23.84 -1.85
N GLU A 16 8.69 24.20 -3.13
CA GLU A 16 9.95 24.24 -3.89
C GLU A 16 10.99 25.15 -3.24
N GLY A 17 10.58 26.33 -2.76
CA GLY A 17 11.47 27.23 -2.03
C GLY A 17 11.97 26.63 -0.71
N GLU A 18 11.14 25.84 -0.03
CA GLU A 18 11.58 25.07 1.14
C GLU A 18 12.58 23.99 0.77
N LEU A 19 12.34 23.24 -0.32
CA LEU A 19 13.26 22.20 -0.82
C LEU A 19 14.62 22.77 -1.24
N GLU A 20 14.64 23.92 -1.91
CA GLU A 20 15.88 24.64 -2.25
C GLU A 20 16.64 25.04 -0.97
N THR A 21 15.95 25.64 -0.01
CA THR A 21 16.53 26.01 1.29
C THR A 21 17.06 24.78 2.04
N MET A 22 16.36 23.64 1.93
CA MET A 22 16.78 22.38 2.51
C MET A 22 18.08 21.87 1.86
N LEU A 23 18.25 21.98 0.55
CA LEU A 23 19.50 21.60 -0.13
C LEU A 23 20.66 22.54 0.24
N ASP A 24 20.39 23.83 0.43
CA ASP A 24 21.39 24.83 0.84
C ASP A 24 22.05 24.55 2.20
N ASP A 25 21.39 23.74 3.05
CA ASP A 25 21.93 23.28 4.33
C ASP A 25 22.96 22.14 4.16
N THR A 26 23.14 21.62 2.95
CA THR A 26 24.11 20.58 2.62
C THR A 26 25.40 21.16 2.02
N GLU A 27 26.41 20.31 1.83
CA GLU A 27 27.62 20.71 1.10
C GLU A 27 27.49 20.58 -0.42
N TYR A 28 26.34 20.12 -0.92
CA TYR A 28 26.12 19.77 -2.32
C TYR A 28 25.42 20.90 -3.09
N ASP A 29 25.52 20.87 -4.42
CA ASP A 29 24.92 21.87 -5.30
C ASP A 29 23.37 21.79 -5.30
N SER A 30 22.72 22.83 -4.78
CA SER A 30 21.26 22.94 -4.72
C SER A 30 20.62 23.10 -6.10
N ASP A 31 21.24 23.88 -7.00
CA ASP A 31 20.70 24.15 -8.35
C ASP A 31 20.65 22.84 -9.15
N LEU A 32 21.73 22.06 -9.11
CA LEU A 32 21.80 20.74 -9.74
C LEU A 32 20.72 19.79 -9.16
N GLY A 33 20.54 19.76 -7.84
CA GLY A 33 19.54 18.93 -7.19
C GLY A 33 18.11 19.26 -7.61
N MET A 34 17.78 20.54 -7.70
CA MET A 34 16.47 21.02 -8.14
C MET A 34 16.22 20.72 -9.63
N GLU A 35 17.22 20.95 -10.49
CA GLU A 35 17.11 20.63 -11.92
C GLU A 35 16.93 19.12 -12.16
N MET A 36 17.73 18.28 -11.50
CA MET A 36 17.60 16.83 -11.58
C MET A 36 16.24 16.33 -11.07
N ALA A 37 15.72 16.91 -9.98
CA ALA A 37 14.40 16.55 -9.46
C ALA A 37 13.28 16.85 -10.47
N LYS A 38 13.34 18.03 -11.10
CA LYS A 38 12.40 18.43 -12.15
C LYS A 38 12.44 17.50 -13.35
N ASP A 39 13.63 17.18 -13.83
CA ASP A 39 13.76 16.32 -15.00
C ASP A 39 13.49 14.85 -14.67
N ALA A 40 13.72 14.40 -13.44
CA ALA A 40 13.29 13.07 -12.98
C ALA A 40 11.76 12.91 -13.03
N MET A 41 10.98 13.96 -12.70
CA MET A 41 9.52 13.94 -12.89
C MET A 41 9.11 13.95 -14.37
N ARG A 42 9.93 14.53 -15.26
CA ARG A 42 9.72 14.41 -16.71
C ARG A 42 10.00 12.99 -17.18
N VAL A 43 10.95 12.28 -16.56
CA VAL A 43 11.16 10.85 -16.83
C VAL A 43 9.93 10.04 -16.44
N THR A 44 9.36 10.26 -15.25
CA THR A 44 8.16 9.51 -14.81
C THR A 44 6.93 9.79 -15.68
N LYS A 45 6.83 10.99 -16.26
CA LYS A 45 5.79 11.34 -17.23
C LYS A 45 6.04 10.80 -18.65
N GLY A 46 7.17 10.14 -18.90
CA GLY A 46 7.58 9.65 -20.22
C GLY A 46 7.99 10.76 -21.20
N GLU A 47 8.27 11.98 -20.70
CA GLU A 47 8.71 13.13 -21.50
C GLU A 47 10.22 13.13 -21.76
N LEU A 48 10.98 12.33 -21.01
CA LEU A 48 12.42 12.13 -21.10
C LEU A 48 12.70 10.65 -20.80
N SER A 49 13.59 9.98 -21.53
CA SER A 49 13.97 8.62 -21.14
C SER A 49 14.99 8.64 -19.99
N GLU A 50 15.03 7.57 -19.19
CA GLU A 50 15.97 7.47 -18.07
C GLU A 50 17.43 7.48 -18.54
N ALA A 51 17.72 6.84 -19.69
CA ALA A 51 19.04 6.85 -20.30
C ALA A 51 19.47 8.27 -20.73
N GLU A 52 18.58 9.03 -21.39
CA GLU A 52 18.85 10.42 -21.75
C GLU A 52 19.03 11.30 -20.51
N PHE A 53 18.24 11.07 -19.46
CA PHE A 53 18.37 11.76 -18.18
C PHE A 53 19.74 11.51 -17.53
N HIS A 54 20.20 10.26 -17.47
CA HIS A 54 21.51 9.93 -16.93
C HIS A 54 22.65 10.48 -17.78
N GLU A 55 22.57 10.42 -19.10
CA GLU A 55 23.58 11.02 -19.99
C GLU A 55 23.63 12.55 -19.80
N MET A 56 22.47 13.21 -19.71
CA MET A 56 22.36 14.65 -19.58
C MET A 56 23.06 15.19 -18.32
N TYR A 57 22.94 14.49 -17.19
CA TYR A 57 23.51 14.90 -15.91
C TYR A 57 24.83 14.19 -15.55
N HIS A 58 25.39 13.35 -16.43
CA HIS A 58 26.56 12.55 -16.10
C HIS A 58 27.77 13.40 -15.72
N ASP A 59 28.10 14.39 -16.55
CA ASP A 59 29.29 15.24 -16.33
C ASP A 59 29.15 16.08 -15.06
N ASP A 60 27.97 16.63 -14.78
CA ASP A 60 27.70 17.45 -13.59
C ASP A 60 27.74 16.61 -12.30
N VAL A 61 27.15 15.40 -12.33
CA VAL A 61 27.22 14.45 -11.20
C VAL A 61 28.64 13.98 -10.95
N MET A 62 29.41 13.70 -12.00
CA MET A 62 30.83 13.34 -11.86
C MET A 62 31.68 14.50 -11.32
N GLU A 63 31.37 15.76 -11.68
CA GLU A 63 32.05 16.94 -11.15
C GLU A 63 31.75 17.14 -9.66
N GLU A 64 30.49 16.99 -9.27
CA GLU A 64 30.00 17.22 -7.91
C GLU A 64 30.40 16.09 -6.94
N PHE A 65 30.04 14.85 -7.28
CA PHE A 65 30.16 13.71 -6.36
C PHE A 65 31.45 12.91 -6.58
N GLY A 66 32.12 13.08 -7.72
CA GLY A 66 33.31 12.32 -8.10
C GLY A 66 33.04 10.86 -8.52
N GLU A 67 31.79 10.44 -8.46
CA GLU A 67 31.29 9.15 -8.95
C GLU A 67 29.86 9.30 -9.49
N ASP A 68 29.53 8.48 -10.47
CA ASP A 68 28.20 8.32 -11.01
C ASP A 68 27.98 6.83 -11.25
N ASN A 69 27.27 6.19 -10.33
CA ASN A 69 26.98 4.76 -10.39
C ASN A 69 25.66 4.47 -11.12
N ARG A 70 24.98 5.50 -11.64
CA ARG A 70 23.74 5.34 -12.40
C ARG A 70 24.03 4.63 -13.73
N PRO A 71 23.08 3.80 -14.24
CA PRO A 71 23.34 3.03 -15.45
C PRO A 71 23.59 3.92 -16.67
N THR A 72 24.53 3.53 -17.53
CA THR A 72 24.80 4.22 -18.80
C THR A 72 23.80 3.80 -19.87
N GLU A 73 23.66 4.60 -20.94
CA GLU A 73 22.84 4.24 -22.12
C GLU A 73 23.20 2.84 -22.66
N GLU A 74 24.50 2.53 -22.78
CA GLU A 74 24.97 1.19 -23.18
C GLU A 74 24.51 0.08 -22.21
N ALA A 75 24.48 0.36 -20.90
CA ALA A 75 23.98 -0.59 -19.90
C ALA A 75 22.46 -0.80 -20.02
N TYR A 76 21.69 0.25 -20.30
CA TYR A 76 20.26 0.13 -20.58
C TYR A 76 19.99 -0.68 -21.85
N GLU A 77 20.73 -0.41 -22.93
CA GLU A 77 20.61 -1.18 -24.17
C GLU A 77 20.97 -2.67 -23.96
N GLU A 78 21.99 -2.96 -23.14
CA GLU A 78 22.36 -4.33 -22.78
C GLU A 78 21.29 -5.01 -21.93
N MET A 79 20.68 -4.30 -20.98
CA MET A 79 19.56 -4.82 -20.16
C MET A 79 18.34 -5.12 -21.03
N GLN A 80 17.91 -4.17 -21.88
CA GLN A 80 16.80 -4.37 -22.82
C GLN A 80 17.06 -5.50 -23.81
N ALA A 81 18.30 -5.61 -24.34
CA ALA A 81 18.67 -6.71 -25.24
C ALA A 81 18.76 -8.07 -24.52
N ALA A 82 19.14 -8.09 -23.25
CA ALA A 82 19.13 -9.30 -22.43
C ALA A 82 17.70 -9.79 -22.17
N GLU A 83 16.75 -8.87 -21.99
CA GLU A 83 15.32 -9.14 -21.83
C GLU A 83 14.67 -9.66 -23.12
N GLU A 84 14.84 -8.97 -24.26
CA GLU A 84 14.38 -9.47 -25.57
C GLU A 84 14.99 -10.84 -25.91
N GLY A 85 16.28 -11.03 -25.58
CA GLY A 85 16.99 -12.29 -25.76
C GLY A 85 16.49 -13.41 -24.84
N THR A 86 15.87 -13.09 -23.71
CA THR A 86 15.29 -14.04 -22.75
C THR A 86 13.86 -14.41 -23.16
N VAL A 87 13.05 -13.42 -23.56
CA VAL A 87 11.72 -13.62 -24.15
C VAL A 87 11.79 -14.41 -25.46
N SER A 88 12.73 -14.08 -26.35
CA SER A 88 12.96 -14.83 -27.61
C SER A 88 13.44 -16.27 -27.37
N ARG A 89 14.22 -16.50 -26.31
CA ARG A 89 14.70 -17.83 -25.90
C ARG A 89 13.61 -18.66 -25.20
N MET A 90 12.67 -18.00 -24.52
CA MET A 90 11.43 -18.61 -24.03
C MET A 90 10.50 -18.99 -25.18
N LEU A 91 10.20 -18.06 -26.10
CA LEU A 91 9.33 -18.29 -27.26
C LEU A 91 9.86 -19.40 -28.18
N SER A 92 11.17 -19.44 -28.45
CA SER A 92 11.79 -20.52 -29.25
C SER A 92 11.83 -21.88 -28.54
N LYS A 93 11.60 -21.93 -27.23
CA LYS A 93 11.41 -23.17 -26.47
C LYS A 93 9.99 -23.74 -26.64
N PHE A 94 9.04 -22.93 -27.12
CA PHE A 94 7.65 -23.31 -27.39
C PHE A 94 7.37 -23.62 -28.88
N GLU A 95 8.28 -23.35 -29.82
CA GLU A 95 8.19 -23.84 -31.20
C GLU A 95 8.65 -25.31 -31.31
N GLY A 96 7.89 -26.21 -30.68
CA GLY A 96 8.01 -27.65 -30.82
C GLY A 96 6.75 -28.25 -31.45
N ASP A 97 6.90 -28.81 -32.65
CA ASP A 97 6.00 -29.71 -33.41
C ASP A 97 4.60 -29.95 -32.82
N GLY A 98 3.60 -29.30 -33.43
CA GLY A 98 2.23 -29.29 -32.97
C GLY A 98 1.55 -30.66 -33.00
N GLU A 99 1.13 -31.13 -31.82
CA GLU A 99 0.08 -32.14 -31.66
C GLU A 99 -0.40 -32.23 -30.19
N ASP A 100 -0.78 -31.12 -29.54
CA ASP A 100 -1.46 -31.17 -28.22
C ASP A 100 -2.51 -30.04 -28.08
N SER A 101 -3.68 -30.36 -27.49
CA SER A 101 -4.82 -29.43 -27.40
C SER A 101 -4.67 -28.45 -26.23
N ARG A 102 -5.19 -27.22 -26.39
CA ARG A 102 -5.12 -26.09 -25.42
C ARG A 102 -5.34 -26.45 -23.94
N ARG A 103 -6.12 -27.49 -23.63
CA ARG A 103 -6.42 -27.92 -22.24
C ARG A 103 -5.25 -28.69 -21.57
N ASP A 104 -4.39 -29.35 -22.34
CA ASP A 104 -3.20 -30.05 -21.82
C ASP A 104 -1.96 -29.15 -21.75
N ALA A 105 -1.96 -28.02 -22.46
CA ALA A 105 -0.94 -26.97 -22.32
C ALA A 105 -1.09 -26.24 -20.97
N MET A 106 -2.33 -25.89 -20.58
CA MET A 106 -2.66 -25.23 -19.30
C MET A 106 -2.27 -26.07 -18.08
N LYS A 107 -2.44 -27.41 -18.14
CA LYS A 107 -2.02 -28.32 -17.06
C LYS A 107 -0.50 -28.51 -16.92
N LYS A 108 0.28 -28.15 -17.93
CA LYS A 108 1.76 -28.22 -17.89
C LYS A 108 2.39 -26.89 -17.50
N MET A 109 1.65 -25.78 -17.49
CA MET A 109 2.13 -24.46 -17.08
C MET A 109 2.28 -24.32 -15.56
N GLY A 110 1.44 -24.97 -14.75
CA GLY A 110 1.51 -24.90 -13.29
C GLY A 110 2.69 -25.59 -12.59
N ALA A 111 3.83 -25.81 -13.28
CA ALA A 111 5.00 -26.44 -12.64
C ALA A 111 6.36 -25.93 -13.16
N GLY A 112 6.42 -24.79 -13.87
CA GLY A 112 7.70 -24.30 -14.35
C GLY A 112 7.63 -23.11 -15.30
N ALA A 113 7.26 -21.95 -14.78
CA ALA A 113 7.65 -20.66 -15.31
C ALA A 113 7.75 -19.73 -14.09
N ALA A 114 8.97 -19.43 -13.69
CA ALA A 114 9.29 -18.34 -12.79
C ALA A 114 10.24 -17.44 -13.59
N ALA A 115 10.01 -16.13 -13.50
CA ALA A 115 10.70 -15.04 -14.18
C ALA A 115 10.33 -14.86 -15.66
N VAL A 116 9.50 -13.86 -15.96
CA VAL A 116 9.89 -12.56 -16.57
C VAL A 116 8.75 -11.56 -16.31
N GLY A 117 8.90 -10.69 -15.30
CA GLY A 117 8.10 -9.47 -15.18
C GLY A 117 8.74 -8.36 -16.00
N LEU A 118 7.99 -7.71 -16.87
CA LEU A 118 8.46 -6.58 -17.68
C LEU A 118 7.38 -5.50 -17.82
N GLY A 119 7.71 -4.31 -17.33
CA GLY A 119 7.03 -3.07 -17.63
C GLY A 119 7.10 -2.71 -19.11
N ALA A 120 6.01 -2.15 -19.61
CA ALA A 120 5.82 -1.80 -21.01
C ALA A 120 6.70 -0.62 -21.44
N TRP A 121 7.69 -0.87 -22.30
CA TRP A 121 8.33 0.17 -23.11
C TRP A 121 7.78 0.10 -24.54
N GLY A 122 6.98 1.10 -24.89
CA GLY A 122 6.40 1.26 -26.22
C GLY A 122 7.45 1.63 -27.27
N THR A 123 7.56 0.82 -28.32
CA THR A 123 8.33 1.17 -29.52
C THR A 123 7.65 2.35 -30.24
N VAL A 124 8.32 3.50 -30.31
CA VAL A 124 7.93 4.61 -31.19
C VAL A 124 8.28 4.28 -32.64
N ASP A 125 7.27 4.16 -33.50
CA ASP A 125 7.44 4.20 -34.97
C ASP A 125 6.96 5.59 -35.45
N ASP A 126 7.80 6.25 -36.24
CA ASP A 126 7.61 7.59 -36.79
C ASP A 126 6.28 7.74 -37.56
N GLY A 127 5.27 8.37 -36.94
CA GLY A 127 4.03 8.80 -37.59
C GLY A 127 3.28 9.89 -36.81
N GLU A 128 2.96 11.00 -37.49
CA GLU A 128 2.28 12.19 -36.94
C GLU A 128 0.98 11.87 -36.15
N PRO A 129 0.62 12.64 -35.09
CA PRO A 129 -0.51 12.31 -34.24
C PRO A 129 -1.83 12.72 -34.90
N GLU A 130 -2.69 11.74 -35.18
CA GLU A 130 -4.13 12.00 -35.36
C GLU A 130 -4.85 11.74 -34.03
N THR A 131 -5.43 12.81 -33.49
CA THR A 131 -6.28 12.81 -32.30
C THR A 131 -7.50 11.90 -32.50
N ALA A 132 -7.57 10.81 -31.74
CA ALA A 132 -8.79 10.04 -31.54
C ALA A 132 -8.93 9.70 -30.05
N VAL A 133 -9.81 10.46 -29.38
CA VAL A 133 -10.39 10.07 -28.09
C VAL A 133 -11.18 8.78 -28.28
N ALA A 134 -10.72 7.70 -27.67
CA ALA A 134 -11.46 6.45 -27.54
C ALA A 134 -11.13 5.82 -26.18
N ASP A 135 -12.19 5.57 -25.41
CA ASP A 135 -12.25 4.72 -24.22
C ASP A 135 -11.18 3.62 -24.23
N THR A 136 -10.19 3.75 -23.35
CA THR A 136 -9.28 2.66 -23.03
C THR A 136 -9.79 2.03 -21.75
N GLN A 137 -10.56 0.95 -21.88
CA GLN A 137 -10.60 -0.07 -20.82
C GLN A 137 -9.18 -0.60 -20.71
N GLN A 138 -8.47 -0.25 -19.63
CA GLN A 138 -7.19 -0.82 -19.27
C GLN A 138 -7.32 -2.34 -19.29
N GLN A 139 -6.57 -2.99 -20.18
CA GLN A 139 -6.32 -4.41 -20.07
C GLN A 139 -5.23 -4.56 -19.01
N VAL A 140 -5.60 -5.10 -17.86
CA VAL A 140 -4.66 -5.58 -16.84
C VAL A 140 -3.93 -6.77 -17.46
N GLU A 141 -2.66 -6.60 -17.85
CA GLU A 141 -1.78 -7.73 -18.17
C GLU A 141 -1.28 -8.28 -16.82
N GLU A 142 -1.47 -9.58 -16.58
CA GLU A 142 -0.97 -10.30 -15.39
C GLU A 142 0.54 -10.04 -15.24
N GLN A 143 0.93 -9.29 -14.20
CA GLN A 143 2.34 -9.04 -13.89
C GLN A 143 2.90 -10.24 -13.12
N ASP A 144 3.81 -10.97 -13.75
CA ASP A 144 4.39 -12.21 -13.23
C ASP A 144 5.55 -11.88 -12.25
N GLY A 145 5.22 -11.57 -10.99
CA GLY A 145 6.18 -11.29 -9.91
C GLY A 145 5.55 -10.51 -8.74
N THR A 146 6.10 -10.69 -7.53
CA THR A 146 5.60 -9.99 -6.35
C THR A 146 5.82 -8.50 -6.45
N GLN A 147 4.81 -7.71 -6.09
CA GLN A 147 4.90 -6.27 -5.96
C GLN A 147 4.22 -5.87 -4.65
N TRP A 148 5.02 -5.57 -3.62
CA TRP A 148 4.45 -5.15 -2.36
C TRP A 148 3.79 -3.78 -2.48
N GLY A 149 2.64 -3.62 -1.82
CA GLY A 149 1.88 -2.39 -1.79
C GLY A 149 0.79 -2.38 -0.71
N MET A 150 0.05 -1.28 -0.63
CA MET A 150 -1.03 -1.12 0.36
C MET A 150 -2.32 -0.70 -0.31
N THR A 151 -3.44 -1.15 0.25
CA THR A 151 -4.74 -0.51 0.09
C THR A 151 -5.11 0.17 1.39
N ILE A 152 -5.30 1.49 1.36
CA ILE A 152 -5.64 2.29 2.54
C ILE A 152 -7.05 2.83 2.43
N ASP A 153 -7.92 2.36 3.32
CA ASP A 153 -9.30 2.77 3.45
C ASP A 153 -9.42 4.03 4.30
N LEU A 154 -9.34 5.16 3.62
CA LEU A 154 -9.46 6.47 4.24
C LEU A 154 -10.80 6.64 4.91
N GLU A 155 -11.88 6.02 4.41
CA GLU A 155 -13.24 6.08 4.97
C GLU A 155 -13.42 5.29 6.27
N ARG A 156 -12.43 4.47 6.68
CA ARG A 156 -12.37 3.80 7.99
C ARG A 156 -11.36 4.45 8.93
N CYS A 157 -10.39 5.19 8.41
CA CYS A 157 -9.35 5.82 9.21
C CYS A 157 -9.95 6.83 10.20
N ASP A 158 -9.70 6.62 11.49
CA ASP A 158 -10.19 7.47 12.58
C ASP A 158 -9.12 8.46 13.09
N GLY A 159 -7.95 8.51 12.44
CA GLY A 159 -6.86 9.42 12.81
C GLY A 159 -6.20 9.11 14.16
N CYS A 160 -6.34 7.89 14.70
CA CYS A 160 -5.80 7.53 16.02
C CYS A 160 -4.26 7.53 16.13
N LEU A 161 -3.54 7.62 15.00
CA LEU A 161 -2.07 7.58 14.89
C LEU A 161 -1.39 6.29 15.39
N SER A 162 -2.15 5.22 15.64
CA SER A 162 -1.58 3.93 16.08
C SER A 162 -0.58 3.36 15.06
N CYS A 163 -0.85 3.55 13.77
CA CYS A 163 0.04 3.14 12.68
C CYS A 163 1.38 3.90 12.70
N VAL A 164 1.37 5.19 13.03
CA VAL A 164 2.59 6.03 13.16
C VAL A 164 3.43 5.53 14.33
N ALA A 165 2.81 5.33 15.50
CA ALA A 165 3.49 4.84 16.69
C ALA A 165 4.09 3.44 16.49
N ALA A 166 3.35 2.53 15.84
CA ALA A 166 3.84 1.20 15.51
C ALA A 166 4.99 1.23 14.50
N CYS A 167 4.91 2.07 13.46
CA CYS A 167 6.00 2.27 12.51
C CYS A 167 7.27 2.75 13.22
N GLN A 168 7.17 3.71 14.14
CA GLN A 168 8.32 4.14 14.95
C GLN A 168 8.85 3.02 15.84
N GLN A 169 7.99 2.26 16.50
CA GLN A 169 8.42 1.19 17.40
C GLN A 169 9.15 0.07 16.65
N GLU A 170 8.56 -0.41 15.56
CA GLU A 170 9.13 -1.48 14.72
C GLU A 170 10.49 -1.05 14.15
N ASN A 171 10.56 0.16 13.59
CA ASN A 171 11.75 0.67 12.93
C ASN A 171 12.69 1.42 13.89
N GLN A 172 12.33 1.58 15.15
CA GLN A 172 13.11 2.31 16.15
C GLN A 172 13.56 3.70 15.65
N THR A 173 12.71 4.41 14.91
CA THR A 173 13.05 5.75 14.42
C THR A 173 13.14 6.73 15.61
N ASP A 174 13.94 7.79 15.46
CA ASP A 174 14.02 8.80 16.52
C ASP A 174 12.68 9.51 16.72
N GLN A 175 12.50 10.13 17.89
CA GLN A 175 11.28 10.89 18.20
C GLN A 175 11.06 12.01 17.17
N GLY A 176 9.85 12.07 16.61
CA GLY A 176 9.49 13.02 15.56
C GLY A 176 9.90 12.61 14.14
N VAL A 177 10.64 11.50 13.98
CA VAL A 177 10.96 10.93 12.67
C VAL A 177 9.82 10.04 12.21
N ASN A 178 8.86 10.67 11.53
CA ASN A 178 7.69 10.01 10.98
C ASN A 178 7.94 9.56 9.54
N TRP A 179 7.77 8.27 9.27
CA TRP A 179 7.87 7.67 7.93
C TRP A 179 6.52 7.55 7.21
N MET A 180 5.45 7.90 7.91
CA MET A 180 4.11 8.04 7.40
C MET A 180 3.42 9.21 8.11
N TYR A 181 2.54 9.90 7.40
CA TYR A 181 1.78 11.02 7.96
C TYR A 181 0.29 10.74 7.85
N VAL A 182 -0.45 10.86 8.95
CA VAL A 182 -1.92 10.87 8.95
C VAL A 182 -2.38 12.32 9.09
N LEU A 183 -3.14 12.78 8.11
CA LEU A 183 -3.55 14.17 7.94
C LEU A 183 -5.06 14.26 7.88
N ALA A 184 -5.63 15.16 8.68
CA ALA A 184 -7.03 15.53 8.56
C ALA A 184 -7.17 16.70 7.57
N PHE A 185 -8.22 16.72 6.75
CA PHE A 185 -8.43 17.78 5.77
C PHE A 185 -9.90 18.11 5.51
N GLU A 186 -10.16 19.34 5.10
CA GLU A 186 -11.43 19.79 4.56
C GLU A 186 -11.26 20.14 3.08
N ASP A 187 -12.26 19.83 2.25
CA ASP A 187 -12.29 20.24 0.85
C ASP A 187 -13.72 20.56 0.41
N ASP A 188 -13.88 21.70 -0.26
CA ASP A 188 -15.13 22.16 -0.87
C ASP A 188 -15.72 21.14 -1.87
N THR A 189 -14.88 20.29 -2.47
CA THR A 189 -15.30 19.30 -3.47
C THR A 189 -15.80 18.00 -2.86
N THR A 190 -15.57 17.79 -1.57
CA THR A 190 -15.85 16.55 -0.89
C THR A 190 -16.79 16.77 0.30
N ALA A 191 -18.02 16.24 0.22
CA ALA A 191 -19.00 16.40 1.29
C ALA A 191 -19.09 15.11 2.13
N GLY A 192 -19.00 15.27 3.46
CA GLY A 192 -19.01 14.17 4.43
C GLY A 192 -17.59 13.79 4.81
N GLY A 193 -17.23 14.03 6.07
CA GLY A 193 -15.93 13.66 6.63
C GLY A 193 -15.70 12.15 6.67
N SER A 194 -14.50 11.80 7.11
CA SER A 194 -14.04 10.46 7.36
C SER A 194 -13.82 10.21 8.86
N PRO A 195 -14.25 9.05 9.41
CA PRO A 195 -14.86 7.91 8.71
C PRO A 195 -16.24 8.28 8.12
N SER A 196 -16.66 7.65 7.03
CA SER A 196 -17.97 7.95 6.41
C SER A 196 -19.10 7.64 7.41
N PRO A 197 -20.17 8.46 7.54
CA PRO A 197 -21.21 8.24 8.54
C PRO A 197 -21.95 6.90 8.39
N ASP A 198 -21.94 6.31 7.19
CA ASP A 198 -22.51 4.98 6.91
C ASP A 198 -21.51 3.83 7.17
N VAL A 199 -20.27 4.14 7.58
CA VAL A 199 -19.21 3.19 7.94
C VAL A 199 -19.03 3.21 9.46
N ARG A 200 -18.81 2.04 10.07
CA ARG A 200 -18.60 1.90 11.51
C ARG A 200 -17.41 2.76 11.95
N GLY A 201 -17.66 3.76 12.80
CA GLY A 201 -16.66 4.73 13.26
C GLY A 201 -16.83 6.14 12.69
N GLY A 202 -17.81 6.37 11.81
CA GLY A 202 -18.02 7.62 11.07
C GLY A 202 -18.03 8.93 11.87
N VAL A 203 -17.29 9.94 11.38
CA VAL A 203 -17.40 11.35 11.80
C VAL A 203 -17.58 12.26 10.59
N ASP A 204 -18.50 13.23 10.69
CA ASP A 204 -18.87 14.11 9.57
C ASP A 204 -17.92 15.30 9.37
N ASP A 205 -16.93 15.49 10.24
CA ASP A 205 -16.28 16.79 10.43
C ASP A 205 -15.12 17.06 9.43
N TYR A 206 -14.31 16.05 9.06
CA TYR A 206 -13.12 16.22 8.20
C TYR A 206 -12.71 14.88 7.58
N ASN A 207 -11.99 14.92 6.46
CA ASN A 207 -11.45 13.75 5.77
C ASN A 207 -10.07 13.35 6.28
N MET A 208 -9.65 12.12 5.99
CA MET A 208 -8.33 11.61 6.34
C MET A 208 -7.49 11.33 5.10
N LEU A 209 -6.18 11.58 5.20
CA LEU A 209 -5.17 11.12 4.25
C LEU A 209 -4.02 10.50 5.03
N VAL A 210 -3.78 9.21 4.83
CA VAL A 210 -2.60 8.50 5.36
C VAL A 210 -1.55 8.44 4.26
N ARG A 211 -0.44 9.17 4.39
CA ARG A 211 0.58 9.35 3.35
C ARG A 211 1.91 8.70 3.74
N PRO A 212 2.10 7.39 3.55
CA PRO A 212 3.41 6.73 3.64
C PRO A 212 4.24 6.93 2.36
N CYS A 213 5.44 6.34 2.30
CA CYS A 213 6.11 6.14 1.01
C CYS A 213 5.25 5.27 0.10
N GLN A 214 5.08 5.70 -1.16
CA GLN A 214 4.22 4.99 -2.13
C GLN A 214 4.93 3.83 -2.84
N HIS A 215 6.22 3.59 -2.56
CA HIS A 215 7.04 2.54 -3.17
C HIS A 215 6.87 2.43 -4.69
N CYS A 216 6.90 3.59 -5.36
CA CYS A 216 6.67 3.76 -6.79
C CYS A 216 7.45 2.74 -7.64
N THR A 217 6.76 2.10 -8.58
CA THR A 217 7.43 1.26 -9.59
C THR A 217 8.31 2.10 -10.50
N ASP A 218 7.92 3.35 -10.76
CA ASP A 218 8.78 4.32 -11.43
C ASP A 218 9.19 5.45 -10.48
N ALA A 219 10.24 5.19 -9.69
CA ALA A 219 10.65 6.04 -8.59
C ALA A 219 11.57 7.21 -9.04
N PRO A 220 11.11 8.48 -9.03
CA PRO A 220 11.97 9.60 -9.38
C PRO A 220 13.12 9.78 -8.37
N CYS A 221 12.90 9.37 -7.12
CA CYS A 221 13.89 9.43 -6.05
C CYS A 221 15.07 8.47 -6.25
N GLU A 222 14.89 7.36 -6.98
CA GLU A 222 15.95 6.42 -7.39
C GLU A 222 16.82 7.01 -8.49
N LYS A 223 16.19 7.55 -9.54
CA LYS A 223 16.87 8.11 -10.72
C LYS A 223 17.87 9.21 -10.36
N VAL A 224 17.53 10.04 -9.36
CA VAL A 224 18.40 11.15 -8.93
C VAL A 224 19.55 10.73 -7.99
N CYS A 225 19.65 9.45 -7.60
CA CYS A 225 20.67 9.01 -6.64
C CYS A 225 22.02 8.73 -7.32
N PRO A 226 23.06 9.56 -7.11
CA PRO A 226 24.32 9.41 -7.83
C PRO A 226 25.10 8.14 -7.42
N THR A 227 24.92 7.68 -6.18
CA THR A 227 25.60 6.50 -5.66
C THR A 227 24.80 5.21 -5.80
N THR A 228 23.57 5.26 -6.32
CA THR A 228 22.60 4.15 -6.36
C THR A 228 22.26 3.56 -4.99
N ALA A 229 22.47 4.32 -3.91
CA ALA A 229 22.04 3.93 -2.57
C ALA A 229 20.51 3.76 -2.51
N ARG A 230 19.77 4.67 -3.15
CA ARG A 230 18.33 4.53 -3.42
C ARG A 230 18.15 3.63 -4.62
N HIS A 231 17.41 2.54 -4.46
CA HIS A 231 17.15 1.58 -5.54
C HIS A 231 15.84 0.83 -5.32
N THR A 232 15.27 0.29 -6.40
CA THR A 232 14.15 -0.66 -6.34
C THR A 232 14.66 -2.09 -6.26
N ARG A 233 14.04 -2.91 -5.41
CA ARG A 233 14.41 -4.31 -5.22
C ARG A 233 13.70 -5.18 -6.27
N ASP A 234 14.46 -5.80 -7.16
CA ASP A 234 13.94 -6.57 -8.30
C ASP A 234 12.93 -7.67 -7.96
N LYS A 235 13.06 -8.31 -6.79
CA LYS A 235 12.24 -9.49 -6.44
C LYS A 235 10.81 -9.15 -6.01
N ASP A 236 10.58 -7.93 -5.50
CA ASP A 236 9.33 -7.58 -4.82
C ASP A 236 8.95 -6.09 -4.88
N GLY A 237 9.70 -5.29 -5.64
CA GLY A 237 9.39 -3.90 -5.93
C GLY A 237 9.57 -2.92 -4.77
N LEU A 238 10.24 -3.32 -3.67
CA LEU A 238 10.51 -2.39 -2.57
C LEU A 238 11.56 -1.34 -2.96
N VAL A 239 11.21 -0.06 -2.84
CA VAL A 239 12.15 1.06 -2.95
C VAL A 239 12.91 1.21 -1.63
N LEU A 240 14.21 0.94 -1.59
CA LEU A 240 15.03 0.92 -0.36
C LEU A 240 16.16 1.95 -0.41
N THR A 241 16.77 2.26 0.74
CA THR A 241 18.07 2.94 0.79
C THR A 241 19.10 1.97 1.35
N ASP A 242 20.25 1.79 0.70
CA ASP A 242 21.40 1.23 1.39
C ASP A 242 22.08 2.29 2.25
N TYR A 243 21.94 2.21 3.57
CA TYR A 243 22.42 3.23 4.49
C TYR A 243 23.94 3.37 4.50
N ASP A 244 24.69 2.28 4.30
CA ASP A 244 26.15 2.30 4.20
C ASP A 244 26.69 2.95 2.91
N VAL A 245 25.82 3.13 1.90
CA VAL A 245 26.16 3.71 0.58
C VAL A 245 25.63 5.13 0.44
N CYS A 246 24.60 5.49 1.22
CA CYS A 246 23.99 6.81 1.16
C CYS A 246 24.97 7.89 1.63
N ILE A 247 25.15 8.91 0.79
CA ILE A 247 26.04 10.05 1.06
C ILE A 247 25.30 11.28 1.61
N GLY A 248 23.99 11.19 1.79
CA GLY A 248 23.21 12.28 2.36
C GLY A 248 23.04 13.51 1.47
N CYS A 249 23.07 13.36 0.13
CA CYS A 249 22.93 14.51 -0.78
C CYS A 249 21.51 15.08 -0.89
N ARG A 250 20.51 14.35 -0.38
CA ARG A 250 19.11 14.78 -0.29
C ARG A 250 18.41 15.06 -1.63
N TYR A 251 19.02 14.78 -2.79
CA TYR A 251 18.35 14.92 -4.09
C TYR A 251 17.08 14.07 -4.18
N CYS A 252 17.09 12.87 -3.58
CA CYS A 252 15.92 12.02 -3.49
C CYS A 252 14.77 12.60 -2.63
N GLN A 253 15.06 13.54 -1.73
CA GLN A 253 14.07 14.26 -0.93
C GLN A 253 13.28 15.23 -1.82
N VAL A 254 13.97 15.96 -2.68
CA VAL A 254 13.39 16.96 -3.61
C VAL A 254 12.67 16.29 -4.78
N ALA A 255 13.19 15.17 -5.28
CA ALA A 255 12.58 14.43 -6.38
C ALA A 255 11.30 13.68 -5.99
N CYS A 256 11.02 13.51 -4.70
CA CYS A 256 9.87 12.75 -4.24
C CYS A 256 8.60 13.61 -4.23
N PRO A 257 7.59 13.33 -5.07
CA PRO A 257 6.39 14.16 -5.16
C PRO A 257 5.51 14.11 -3.89
N TYR A 258 5.75 13.14 -3.01
CA TYR A 258 4.95 12.91 -1.80
C TYR A 258 5.52 13.55 -0.53
N GLY A 259 6.75 14.09 -0.57
CA GLY A 259 7.36 14.73 0.61
C GLY A 259 7.60 13.80 1.81
N VAL A 260 7.78 12.49 1.57
CA VAL A 260 7.86 11.44 2.63
C VAL A 260 9.27 10.97 2.96
N ASN A 261 10.30 11.67 2.47
CA ASN A 261 11.69 11.34 2.77
C ASN A 261 12.19 12.17 3.95
N TYR A 262 12.84 11.51 4.90
CA TYR A 262 13.45 12.12 6.07
C TYR A 262 14.97 12.03 6.01
N PHE A 263 15.67 13.14 6.25
CA PHE A 263 17.12 13.16 6.38
C PHE A 263 17.51 13.00 7.84
N GLN A 264 18.32 11.99 8.18
CA GLN A 264 18.72 11.77 9.56
C GLN A 264 19.76 12.80 10.02
N TRP A 265 19.33 13.72 10.88
CA TRP A 265 20.15 14.86 11.27
C TRP A 265 21.03 14.61 12.49
N ASP A 266 20.57 13.75 13.41
CA ASP A 266 21.27 13.39 14.64
C ASP A 266 21.84 11.98 14.54
N GLU A 267 22.69 11.65 15.50
CA GLU A 267 23.00 10.25 15.73
C GLU A 267 21.75 9.58 16.29
N PRO A 268 21.30 8.45 15.72
CA PRO A 268 20.12 7.77 16.20
C PRO A 268 20.31 7.38 17.67
N GLN A 269 19.25 7.45 18.46
CA GLN A 269 19.30 7.05 19.85
C GLN A 269 19.58 5.54 19.92
N GLU A 270 20.81 5.18 20.31
CA GLU A 270 21.21 3.78 20.48
C GLU A 270 20.43 3.15 21.65
N ALA A 271 19.29 2.52 21.34
CA ALA A 271 18.72 1.51 22.23
C ALA A 271 19.70 0.33 22.32
N THR A 272 20.08 -0.05 23.53
CA THR A 272 20.87 -1.24 23.80
C THR A 272 20.10 -2.50 23.37
N GLU A 273 20.80 -3.58 23.02
CA GLU A 273 20.17 -4.90 22.76
C GLU A 273 19.20 -5.31 23.89
N GLU A 274 19.50 -4.90 25.12
CA GLU A 274 18.66 -5.13 26.30
C GLU A 274 17.38 -4.28 26.30
N GLU A 275 17.46 -3.01 25.90
CA GLU A 275 16.31 -2.12 25.75
C GLU A 275 15.41 -2.51 24.57
N ILE A 276 16.01 -2.96 23.46
CA ILE A 276 15.31 -3.45 22.27
C ILE A 276 14.51 -4.71 22.62
N ALA A 277 15.16 -5.67 23.28
CA ALA A 277 14.53 -6.91 23.69
C ALA A 277 13.42 -6.71 24.74
N ASP A 278 13.61 -5.78 25.70
CA ASP A 278 12.57 -5.42 26.68
C ASP A 278 11.34 -4.76 26.02
N GLN A 279 11.54 -3.92 25.00
CA GLN A 279 10.46 -3.30 24.24
C GLN A 279 9.66 -4.33 23.42
N MET A 280 10.35 -5.29 22.81
CA MET A 280 9.75 -6.32 21.95
C MET A 280 9.27 -7.56 22.72
N GLY A 281 9.58 -7.67 24.02
CA GLY A 281 9.17 -8.79 24.86
C GLY A 281 9.91 -10.10 24.57
N VAL A 282 11.12 -10.02 24.02
CA VAL A 282 11.99 -11.16 23.66
C VAL A 282 13.28 -11.16 24.48
N GLU A 283 14.10 -12.22 24.40
CA GLU A 283 15.43 -12.17 25.02
C GLU A 283 16.41 -11.35 24.15
N PRO A 284 17.37 -10.64 24.77
CA PRO A 284 18.42 -9.92 24.03
C PRO A 284 19.15 -10.80 23.03
N GLY A 285 19.06 -10.42 21.74
CA GLY A 285 19.68 -11.14 20.62
C GLY A 285 18.87 -12.33 20.07
N GLU A 286 17.62 -12.53 20.48
CA GLU A 286 16.71 -13.52 19.86
C GLU A 286 16.04 -13.01 18.58
N GLU A 287 15.64 -11.74 18.53
CA GLU A 287 15.14 -11.12 17.31
C GLU A 287 16.32 -10.49 16.55
N GLY A 288 16.39 -10.76 15.24
CA GLY A 288 17.35 -10.07 14.37
C GLY A 288 17.13 -8.57 14.49
N ASP A 289 18.22 -7.79 14.46
CA ASP A 289 18.11 -6.33 14.37
C ASP A 289 17.31 -6.01 13.09
N HIS A 290 16.15 -5.34 13.20
CA HIS A 290 15.21 -4.97 12.12
C HIS A 290 15.85 -3.97 11.14
N MET A 291 17.09 -4.22 10.73
CA MET A 291 17.98 -3.30 10.05
C MET A 291 18.33 -3.80 8.67
N THR A 292 18.46 -5.12 8.51
CA THR A 292 19.01 -5.71 7.28
C THR A 292 17.99 -6.48 6.48
N ASP A 293 18.06 -6.33 5.17
CA ASP A 293 17.34 -7.18 4.23
C ASP A 293 18.05 -8.54 4.01
N GLU A 294 17.47 -9.39 3.16
CA GLU A 294 18.02 -10.70 2.75
C GLU A 294 19.44 -10.64 2.15
N ARG A 295 19.87 -9.47 1.67
CA ARG A 295 21.22 -9.25 1.13
C ARG A 295 22.23 -8.96 2.24
N GLY A 296 21.76 -8.83 3.48
CA GLY A 296 22.55 -8.43 4.64
C GLY A 296 22.96 -6.96 4.59
N ARG A 297 22.23 -6.12 3.85
CA ARG A 297 22.50 -4.68 3.75
C ARG A 297 21.62 -3.92 4.72
N TRP A 298 22.19 -2.91 5.38
CA TRP A 298 21.43 -2.04 6.27
C TRP A 298 20.53 -1.12 5.43
N VAL A 299 19.23 -1.41 5.46
CA VAL A 299 18.22 -0.69 4.67
C VAL A 299 17.04 -0.17 5.49
N ASP A 300 16.99 -0.55 6.76
CA ASP A 300 15.82 -0.32 7.60
C ASP A 300 16.19 0.09 9.03
N SER A 301 15.18 0.47 9.80
CA SER A 301 15.32 0.96 11.17
C SER A 301 16.18 2.24 11.29
N ARG A 302 17.08 2.28 12.28
CA ARG A 302 17.82 3.45 12.80
C ARG A 302 18.84 4.02 11.83
N ALA A 303 18.42 4.66 10.76
CA ALA A 303 19.33 5.25 9.78
C ALA A 303 20.45 6.10 10.44
N PRO A 304 21.72 5.93 10.03
CA PRO A 304 22.82 6.73 10.56
C PRO A 304 22.63 8.22 10.32
N ARG A 305 23.29 9.04 11.14
CA ARG A 305 23.42 10.47 10.87
C ARG A 305 23.93 10.71 9.44
N GLY A 306 23.24 11.58 8.72
CA GLY A 306 23.56 11.97 7.35
C GLY A 306 22.94 11.09 6.28
N VAL A 307 22.04 10.16 6.63
CA VAL A 307 21.42 9.22 5.68
C VAL A 307 19.95 9.56 5.43
N MET A 308 19.48 9.30 4.21
CA MET A 308 18.08 9.43 3.85
C MET A 308 17.28 8.18 4.23
N SER A 309 16.20 8.37 4.97
CA SER A 309 15.28 7.34 5.44
C SER A 309 13.84 7.66 5.03
N LYS A 310 13.00 6.63 5.01
CA LYS A 310 11.58 6.69 4.65
C LYS A 310 10.92 5.38 5.06
N CYS A 311 9.59 5.28 4.98
CA CYS A 311 8.91 3.99 5.08
C CYS A 311 9.54 2.98 4.09
N THR A 312 9.83 1.78 4.58
CA THR A 312 10.50 0.69 3.87
C THR A 312 9.56 -0.47 3.55
N MET A 313 8.31 -0.44 4.05
CA MET A 313 7.36 -1.55 4.07
C MET A 313 7.88 -2.80 4.84
N CYS A 314 8.64 -2.57 5.92
CA CYS A 314 9.12 -3.61 6.84
C CYS A 314 9.82 -4.78 6.10
N PRO A 315 10.87 -4.55 5.30
CA PRO A 315 11.55 -5.56 4.48
C PRO A 315 11.96 -6.81 5.25
N THR A 316 12.30 -6.70 6.53
CA THR A 316 12.67 -7.87 7.36
C THR A 316 11.49 -8.83 7.59
N ARG A 317 10.24 -8.32 7.65
CA ARG A 317 9.02 -9.14 7.65
C ARG A 317 8.87 -9.84 6.30
N GLN A 318 9.01 -9.08 5.20
CA GLN A 318 8.85 -9.61 3.83
C GLN A 318 9.94 -10.62 3.46
N ASP A 319 11.10 -10.54 4.11
CA ASP A 319 12.20 -11.47 3.93
C ASP A 319 12.10 -12.70 4.85
N GLY A 320 10.99 -12.85 5.61
CA GLY A 320 10.74 -13.96 6.53
C GLY A 320 11.62 -13.95 7.78
N MET A 321 12.37 -12.87 8.04
CA MET A 321 13.30 -12.80 9.17
C MET A 321 12.58 -12.68 10.52
N MET A 322 11.31 -12.29 10.50
CA MET A 322 10.43 -12.17 11.67
C MET A 322 9.41 -13.32 11.76
N GLY A 323 9.66 -14.41 11.04
CA GLY A 323 8.76 -15.56 10.91
C GLY A 323 7.94 -15.51 9.62
N ASP A 324 7.69 -16.69 9.05
CA ASP A 324 6.95 -16.82 7.79
C ASP A 324 5.51 -16.29 7.93
N ASP A 325 4.91 -16.39 9.12
CA ASP A 325 3.56 -15.87 9.44
C ASP A 325 3.44 -14.33 9.36
N ARG A 326 4.55 -13.59 9.22
CA ARG A 326 4.56 -12.13 9.04
C ARG A 326 4.87 -11.68 7.61
N ILE A 327 5.12 -12.62 6.70
CA ILE A 327 5.32 -12.28 5.29
C ILE A 327 4.02 -11.74 4.74
N GLY A 328 4.09 -10.60 4.05
CA GLY A 328 2.92 -9.90 3.55
C GLY A 328 2.21 -9.05 4.61
N THR A 329 2.75 -8.87 5.82
CA THR A 329 2.20 -7.93 6.82
C THR A 329 3.10 -6.72 7.07
N THR A 330 2.55 -5.65 7.63
CA THR A 330 3.34 -4.51 8.15
C THR A 330 2.97 -4.13 9.58
N ALA A 331 3.90 -3.50 10.30
CA ALA A 331 3.63 -3.00 11.64
C ALA A 331 2.47 -1.98 11.69
N CYS A 332 2.32 -1.15 10.65
CA CYS A 332 1.25 -0.15 10.59
C CYS A 332 -0.14 -0.76 10.33
N GLU A 333 -0.22 -1.88 9.59
CA GLU A 333 -1.44 -2.65 9.37
C GLU A 333 -1.87 -3.37 10.65
N GLU A 334 -0.99 -4.17 11.26
CA GLU A 334 -1.29 -4.92 12.48
C GLU A 334 -1.74 -4.02 13.65
N ALA A 335 -1.22 -2.80 13.68
CA ALA A 335 -1.54 -1.83 14.72
C ALA A 335 -2.79 -0.97 14.42
N CYS A 336 -3.43 -1.10 13.26
CA CYS A 336 -4.53 -0.25 12.82
C CYS A 336 -5.88 -0.73 13.40
N PRO A 337 -6.42 -0.11 14.47
CA PRO A 337 -7.66 -0.60 15.08
C PRO A 337 -8.90 -0.56 14.18
N PRO A 338 -9.05 0.39 13.23
CA PRO A 338 -10.17 0.36 12.29
C PRO A 338 -9.92 -0.54 11.07
N ASP A 339 -8.78 -1.24 11.00
CA ASP A 339 -8.38 -2.07 9.84
C ASP A 339 -8.37 -1.27 8.53
N ALA A 340 -7.93 -0.01 8.60
CA ALA A 340 -7.90 0.91 7.48
C ALA A 340 -6.70 0.67 6.55
N ILE A 341 -5.66 -0.05 6.97
CA ILE A 341 -4.48 -0.33 6.15
C ILE A 341 -4.48 -1.84 5.90
N GLN A 342 -4.47 -2.22 4.62
CA GLN A 342 -4.32 -3.60 4.17
C GLN A 342 -3.05 -3.66 3.33
N PHE A 343 -2.12 -4.56 3.65
CA PHE A 343 -0.84 -4.69 2.95
C PHE A 343 -0.74 -6.08 2.30
N GLY A 344 -0.10 -6.15 1.12
CA GLY A 344 -0.02 -7.39 0.38
C GLY A 344 0.61 -7.23 -1.00
N ASP A 345 0.69 -8.34 -1.72
CA ASP A 345 1.15 -8.37 -3.10
C ASP A 345 0.05 -7.83 -4.02
N VAL A 346 0.23 -6.61 -4.54
CA VAL A 346 -0.81 -5.96 -5.36
C VAL A 346 -1.04 -6.64 -6.71
N ASN A 347 -0.16 -7.57 -7.10
CA ASN A 347 -0.33 -8.41 -8.27
C ASN A 347 -1.05 -9.74 -7.97
N ASP A 348 -1.20 -10.12 -6.69
CA ASP A 348 -1.97 -11.31 -6.30
C ASP A 348 -3.41 -10.90 -5.94
N GLU A 349 -4.37 -11.42 -6.71
CA GLU A 349 -5.80 -11.16 -6.49
C GLU A 349 -6.29 -11.63 -5.11
N ARG A 350 -5.57 -12.57 -4.50
CA ARG A 350 -5.91 -13.15 -3.20
C ARG A 350 -5.42 -12.34 -2.00
N SER A 351 -4.47 -11.43 -2.22
CA SER A 351 -3.89 -10.62 -1.15
C SER A 351 -4.90 -9.69 -0.48
N ASP A 352 -4.69 -9.36 0.79
CA ASP A 352 -5.56 -8.45 1.53
C ASP A 352 -5.64 -7.06 0.88
N ALA A 353 -4.52 -6.56 0.36
CA ALA A 353 -4.50 -5.31 -0.40
C ALA A 353 -5.41 -5.35 -1.63
N HIS A 354 -5.39 -6.45 -2.40
CA HIS A 354 -6.24 -6.60 -3.58
C HIS A 354 -7.71 -6.81 -3.20
N GLN A 355 -8.01 -7.76 -2.32
CA GLN A 355 -9.36 -8.07 -1.88
C GLN A 355 -10.07 -6.85 -1.30
N HIS A 356 -9.37 -6.06 -0.48
CA HIS A 356 -9.94 -4.85 0.09
C HIS A 356 -10.14 -3.73 -0.94
N GLY A 357 -9.23 -3.64 -1.92
CA GLY A 357 -9.29 -2.66 -3.00
C GLY A 357 -10.45 -2.91 -3.98
N GLU A 358 -10.64 -4.15 -4.40
CA GLU A 358 -11.66 -4.55 -5.37
C GLU A 358 -13.05 -4.75 -4.73
N TYR A 359 -13.10 -5.29 -3.51
CA TYR A 359 -14.35 -5.65 -2.83
C TYR A 359 -14.51 -4.98 -1.46
N PRO A 360 -14.41 -3.63 -1.34
CA PRO A 360 -14.38 -2.94 -0.06
C PRO A 360 -15.59 -3.22 0.83
N SER A 361 -16.81 -3.26 0.27
CA SER A 361 -18.00 -3.56 1.08
C SER A 361 -18.00 -5.00 1.62
N LYS A 362 -17.43 -5.97 0.87
CA LYS A 362 -17.31 -7.37 1.29
C LYS A 362 -16.24 -7.50 2.37
N SER A 363 -15.02 -6.98 2.11
CA SER A 363 -13.90 -7.04 3.05
C SER A 363 -14.22 -6.34 4.38
N ARG A 364 -14.80 -5.13 4.33
CA ARG A 364 -15.28 -4.41 5.53
C ARG A 364 -16.27 -5.25 6.33
N ALA A 365 -17.23 -5.88 5.66
CA ALA A 365 -18.22 -6.71 6.32
C ALA A 365 -17.57 -7.93 7.00
N ILE A 366 -16.66 -8.62 6.30
CA ILE A 366 -15.89 -9.75 6.86
C ILE A 366 -15.16 -9.32 8.13
N ILE A 367 -14.34 -8.26 8.05
CA ILE A 367 -13.57 -7.71 9.17
C ILE A 367 -14.48 -7.35 10.35
N ASP A 368 -15.63 -6.71 10.08
CA ASP A 368 -16.54 -6.22 11.12
C ASP A 368 -17.28 -7.35 11.86
N ILE A 369 -17.57 -8.49 11.19
CA ILE A 369 -18.37 -9.57 11.76
C ILE A 369 -17.54 -10.73 12.30
N VAL A 370 -16.35 -11.01 11.77
CA VAL A 370 -15.66 -12.31 11.96
C VAL A 370 -15.48 -12.69 13.44
N ARG A 371 -15.27 -11.70 14.32
CA ARG A 371 -15.11 -11.94 15.77
C ARG A 371 -16.38 -12.41 16.48
N ASN A 372 -17.54 -12.23 15.87
CA ASN A 372 -18.84 -12.62 16.43
C ASN A 372 -19.45 -13.83 15.70
N VAL A 373 -18.78 -14.36 14.67
CA VAL A 373 -19.29 -15.52 13.93
C VAL A 373 -19.10 -16.77 14.79
N PRO A 374 -20.17 -17.53 15.10
CA PRO A 374 -20.04 -18.73 15.91
C PRO A 374 -19.33 -19.84 15.13
N SER A 375 -18.46 -20.58 15.80
CA SER A 375 -17.77 -21.72 15.18
C SER A 375 -18.75 -22.82 14.71
N PRO A 376 -18.40 -23.61 13.68
CA PRO A 376 -19.17 -24.79 13.28
C PRO A 376 -19.49 -25.73 14.46
N GLU A 377 -18.54 -25.94 15.38
CA GLU A 377 -18.77 -26.78 16.56
C GLU A 377 -19.77 -26.19 17.56
N ALA A 378 -19.84 -24.86 17.68
CA ALA A 378 -20.84 -24.18 18.49
C ALA A 378 -22.24 -24.36 17.88
N ILE A 379 -22.36 -24.17 16.57
CA ILE A 379 -23.60 -24.38 15.81
C ILE A 379 -24.09 -25.83 15.98
N ASP A 380 -23.24 -26.82 15.73
CA ASP A 380 -23.55 -28.25 15.89
C ASP A 380 -23.91 -28.63 17.33
N GLY A 381 -23.40 -27.90 18.31
CA GLY A 381 -23.63 -28.13 19.72
C GLY A 381 -24.97 -27.59 20.22
N ILE A 382 -25.47 -26.52 19.60
CA ILE A 382 -26.65 -25.75 20.04
C ILE A 382 -27.89 -26.12 19.23
N LEU A 383 -27.76 -26.22 17.91
CA LEU A 383 -28.89 -26.44 16.99
C LEU A 383 -29.32 -27.91 16.90
N SER A 384 -30.57 -28.11 16.47
CA SER A 384 -31.18 -29.42 16.29
C SER A 384 -31.84 -29.56 14.91
N GLU A 385 -31.96 -30.80 14.41
CA GLU A 385 -32.58 -31.06 13.11
C GLU A 385 -33.99 -30.42 13.03
N ASP A 386 -34.26 -29.69 11.93
CA ASP A 386 -35.52 -28.99 11.60
C ASP A 386 -35.78 -27.64 12.35
N ASP A 387 -34.75 -26.95 12.84
CA ASP A 387 -34.90 -25.59 13.39
C ASP A 387 -35.22 -24.56 12.26
N ASP A 388 -36.18 -23.66 12.51
CA ASP A 388 -36.37 -22.48 11.64
C ASP A 388 -35.42 -21.35 12.06
N LEU A 389 -35.27 -20.33 11.20
CA LEU A 389 -34.32 -19.24 11.44
C LEU A 389 -34.53 -18.56 12.81
N GLU A 390 -35.79 -18.34 13.22
CA GLU A 390 -36.10 -17.71 14.50
C GLU A 390 -35.69 -18.63 15.66
N SER A 391 -35.98 -19.93 15.57
CA SER A 391 -35.59 -20.90 16.59
C SER A 391 -34.07 -21.02 16.70
N ALA A 392 -33.35 -20.94 15.59
CA ALA A 392 -31.89 -20.93 15.58
C ALA A 392 -31.34 -19.67 16.28
N ILE A 393 -31.86 -18.48 15.97
CA ILE A 393 -31.46 -17.22 16.63
C ILE A 393 -31.78 -17.29 18.14
N GLU A 394 -32.99 -17.69 18.52
CA GLU A 394 -33.40 -17.84 19.92
C GLU A 394 -32.50 -18.82 20.70
N ALA A 395 -31.93 -19.84 20.04
CA ALA A 395 -31.06 -20.80 20.68
C ALA A 395 -29.68 -20.22 21.06
N PHE A 396 -29.22 -19.20 20.34
CA PHE A 396 -27.97 -18.48 20.65
C PHE A 396 -28.18 -17.30 21.61
N GLU A 397 -29.38 -16.71 21.69
CA GLU A 397 -29.68 -15.64 22.67
C GLU A 397 -29.47 -16.07 24.15
N ASP A 398 -29.48 -17.37 24.43
CA ASP A 398 -29.29 -17.96 25.75
C ASP A 398 -27.81 -18.29 26.08
N ASP A 399 -26.88 -18.15 25.12
CA ASP A 399 -25.44 -18.35 25.32
C ASP A 399 -24.75 -17.03 25.72
N GLU A 400 -23.77 -17.09 26.64
CA GLU A 400 -23.07 -15.89 27.12
C GLU A 400 -21.88 -15.50 26.22
N ASP A 401 -21.43 -16.42 25.35
CA ASP A 401 -20.20 -16.30 24.59
C ASP A 401 -20.43 -16.08 23.08
N ASP A 402 -21.59 -16.46 22.52
CA ASP A 402 -21.92 -16.36 21.09
C ASP A 402 -23.33 -15.76 20.86
N ASP A 403 -23.41 -14.51 20.40
CA ASP A 403 -24.68 -13.87 20.01
C ASP A 403 -24.90 -14.01 18.49
N LEU A 404 -25.71 -14.99 18.08
CA LEU A 404 -26.21 -15.07 16.70
C LEU A 404 -27.46 -14.21 16.57
N ASP A 405 -27.42 -13.18 15.73
CA ASP A 405 -28.61 -12.39 15.42
C ASP A 405 -28.95 -12.40 13.91
N ARG A 406 -30.14 -11.91 13.59
CA ARG A 406 -30.64 -11.88 12.21
C ARG A 406 -29.76 -11.02 11.28
N GLU A 407 -29.17 -9.94 11.79
CA GLU A 407 -28.27 -9.11 11.00
C GLU A 407 -26.98 -9.86 10.68
N LEU A 408 -26.37 -10.52 11.67
CA LEU A 408 -25.18 -11.34 11.50
C LEU A 408 -25.42 -12.45 10.47
N VAL A 409 -26.49 -13.24 10.60
CA VAL A 409 -26.85 -14.29 9.61
C VAL A 409 -27.06 -13.70 8.22
N SER A 410 -27.69 -12.53 8.14
CA SER A 410 -27.93 -11.82 6.88
C SER A 410 -26.62 -11.42 6.19
N ILE A 411 -25.64 -10.92 6.94
CA ILE A 411 -24.32 -10.55 6.39
C ILE A 411 -23.50 -11.78 6.05
N MET A 412 -23.47 -12.80 6.91
CA MET A 412 -22.79 -14.06 6.64
C MET A 412 -23.29 -14.70 5.33
N LYS A 413 -24.63 -14.77 5.15
CA LYS A 413 -25.22 -15.29 3.92
C LYS A 413 -24.97 -14.38 2.71
N ALA A 414 -24.93 -13.06 2.90
CA ALA A 414 -24.56 -12.14 1.82
C ALA A 414 -23.11 -12.37 1.35
N ILE A 415 -22.17 -12.58 2.28
CA ILE A 415 -20.77 -12.92 1.99
C ILE A 415 -20.71 -14.24 1.21
N GLU A 416 -21.43 -15.27 1.66
CA GLU A 416 -21.46 -16.57 0.98
C GLU A 416 -21.96 -16.47 -0.47
N ILE A 417 -23.01 -15.68 -0.73
CA ILE A 417 -23.56 -15.50 -2.08
C ILE A 417 -22.56 -14.82 -3.04
N VAL A 418 -21.76 -13.87 -2.55
CA VAL A 418 -20.81 -13.11 -3.38
C VAL A 418 -19.39 -13.68 -3.34
N SER A 419 -19.18 -14.77 -2.60
CA SER A 419 -17.87 -15.40 -2.47
C SER A 419 -17.58 -16.31 -3.66
N ASP A 420 -16.35 -16.23 -4.17
CA ASP A 420 -15.84 -17.19 -5.14
C ASP A 420 -15.30 -18.48 -4.46
N ARG A 421 -15.34 -18.55 -3.12
CA ARG A 421 -14.80 -19.64 -2.28
C ARG A 421 -13.34 -19.99 -2.63
N GLU A 422 -12.52 -18.97 -2.83
CA GLU A 422 -11.09 -19.14 -3.08
C GLU A 422 -10.38 -19.64 -1.81
N GLU A 423 -9.42 -20.55 -1.99
CA GLU A 423 -8.59 -21.03 -0.88
C GLU A 423 -7.48 -20.00 -0.59
N PRO A 424 -7.28 -19.60 0.67
CA PRO A 424 -6.17 -18.71 1.03
C PRO A 424 -4.83 -19.41 0.72
N PRO A 425 -3.83 -18.68 0.20
CA PRO A 425 -2.46 -19.17 0.06
C PRO A 425 -1.87 -19.67 1.40
N GLU A 426 -0.97 -20.67 1.35
CA GLU A 426 -0.37 -21.24 2.57
C GLU A 426 0.77 -20.38 3.19
N GLU A 427 1.21 -19.28 2.55
CA GLU A 427 2.48 -18.58 2.88
C GLU A 427 2.46 -17.03 2.72
N THR A 428 1.29 -16.38 2.58
CA THR A 428 1.15 -14.92 2.42
C THR A 428 0.07 -14.33 3.33
N ASN A 429 0.07 -13.01 3.53
CA ASN A 429 -0.96 -12.30 4.29
C ASN A 429 -2.27 -12.20 3.50
N ASP A 430 -3.15 -13.15 3.78
CA ASP A 430 -4.46 -13.28 3.16
C ASP A 430 -5.54 -13.38 4.24
N THR A 431 -5.41 -12.56 5.30
CA THR A 431 -6.25 -12.62 6.49
C THR A 431 -7.72 -12.36 6.16
N ILE A 432 -8.03 -11.57 5.14
CA ILE A 432 -9.40 -11.34 4.68
C ILE A 432 -9.99 -12.63 4.11
N LEU A 433 -9.23 -13.40 3.32
CA LEU A 433 -9.71 -14.67 2.77
C LEU A 433 -9.79 -15.77 3.85
N GLU A 434 -8.86 -15.81 4.80
CA GLU A 434 -8.95 -16.71 5.95
C GLU A 434 -10.18 -16.41 6.82
N GLN A 435 -10.47 -15.13 7.04
CA GLN A 435 -11.67 -14.68 7.75
C GLN A 435 -12.94 -14.96 6.92
N GLU A 436 -12.90 -14.78 5.61
CA GLU A 436 -13.99 -15.17 4.70
C GLU A 436 -14.27 -16.67 4.83
N GLN A 437 -13.25 -17.52 4.81
CA GLN A 437 -13.40 -18.95 5.01
C GLN A 437 -14.04 -19.28 6.36
N THR A 438 -13.63 -18.60 7.44
CA THR A 438 -14.27 -18.75 8.76
C THR A 438 -15.77 -18.44 8.71
N VAL A 439 -16.16 -17.36 8.01
CA VAL A 439 -17.57 -17.00 7.79
C VAL A 439 -18.29 -18.10 7.01
N LEU A 440 -17.69 -18.59 5.91
CA LEU A 440 -18.28 -19.60 5.03
C LEU A 440 -18.49 -20.94 5.75
N GLU A 441 -17.53 -21.38 6.55
CA GLU A 441 -17.63 -22.62 7.33
C GLU A 441 -18.79 -22.56 8.33
N SER A 442 -19.00 -21.40 8.96
CA SER A 442 -20.13 -21.18 9.85
C SER A 442 -21.47 -21.08 9.13
N VAL A 443 -21.52 -20.50 7.92
CA VAL A 443 -22.74 -20.53 7.08
C VAL A 443 -23.07 -21.96 6.67
N ASP A 444 -22.10 -22.70 6.15
CA ASP A 444 -22.29 -24.10 5.73
C ASP A 444 -22.80 -24.95 6.91
N ALA A 445 -22.32 -24.72 8.13
CA ALA A 445 -22.81 -25.39 9.34
C ALA A 445 -24.26 -24.99 9.69
N LEU A 446 -24.62 -23.70 9.60
CA LEU A 446 -26.00 -23.24 9.81
C LEU A 446 -26.97 -23.87 8.81
N GLU A 447 -26.56 -24.03 7.55
CA GLU A 447 -27.38 -24.59 6.46
C GLU A 447 -27.70 -26.08 6.64
N GLU A 448 -26.97 -26.80 7.50
CA GLU A 448 -27.34 -28.18 7.87
C GLU A 448 -28.63 -28.24 8.69
N TYR A 449 -28.98 -27.15 9.38
CA TYR A 449 -30.12 -27.07 10.30
C TYR A 449 -31.23 -26.13 9.79
N VAL A 450 -30.86 -25.02 9.13
CA VAL A 450 -31.78 -23.97 8.67
C VAL A 450 -31.72 -23.84 7.14
N ASP A 451 -32.87 -23.87 6.46
CA ASP A 451 -32.95 -23.65 5.00
C ASP A 451 -32.81 -22.15 4.66
N LEU A 452 -31.56 -21.67 4.60
CA LEU A 452 -31.20 -20.29 4.25
C LEU A 452 -31.44 -19.93 2.78
N GLU A 453 -31.70 -20.92 1.91
CA GLU A 453 -32.01 -20.70 0.48
C GLU A 453 -33.50 -20.45 0.22
N SER A 454 -34.36 -20.67 1.22
CA SER A 454 -35.81 -20.50 1.04
C SER A 454 -36.20 -19.04 0.78
N GLU A 455 -37.16 -18.81 -0.13
CA GLU A 455 -37.64 -17.46 -0.49
C GLU A 455 -38.12 -16.66 0.74
N ASP A 456 -38.75 -17.34 1.71
CA ASP A 456 -39.23 -16.71 2.93
C ASP A 456 -38.06 -16.26 3.83
N VAL A 457 -37.01 -17.08 3.98
CA VAL A 457 -35.81 -16.75 4.79
C VAL A 457 -34.98 -15.66 4.12
N LEU A 458 -34.74 -15.73 2.81
CA LEU A 458 -34.01 -14.68 2.08
C LEU A 458 -34.70 -13.32 2.20
N ALA A 459 -36.04 -13.29 2.17
CA ALA A 459 -36.80 -12.07 2.40
C ALA A 459 -36.64 -11.54 3.83
N GLU A 460 -36.60 -12.41 4.84
CA GLU A 460 -36.33 -12.03 6.24
C GLU A 460 -34.90 -11.50 6.43
N LEU A 461 -33.93 -12.07 5.73
CA LEU A 461 -32.53 -11.64 5.72
C LEU A 461 -32.27 -10.42 4.83
N GLN A 462 -33.30 -9.85 4.19
CA GLN A 462 -33.18 -8.71 3.28
C GLN A 462 -32.27 -8.98 2.06
N LEU A 463 -32.22 -10.24 1.62
CA LEU A 463 -31.43 -10.72 0.48
C LEU A 463 -32.28 -10.90 -0.79
N GLY A 464 -33.52 -10.43 -0.78
CA GLY A 464 -34.40 -10.43 -1.95
C GLY A 464 -34.60 -11.83 -2.53
N ASP A 465 -34.11 -12.07 -3.75
CA ASP A 465 -34.18 -13.38 -4.41
C ASP A 465 -32.92 -14.25 -4.26
N GLY A 466 -31.95 -13.81 -3.44
CA GLY A 466 -30.68 -14.49 -3.24
C GLY A 466 -29.68 -14.27 -4.38
N SER A 467 -29.90 -13.27 -5.24
CA SER A 467 -28.95 -12.90 -6.28
C SER A 467 -27.72 -12.16 -5.72
N GLU A 468 -26.62 -12.23 -6.47
CA GLU A 468 -25.41 -11.44 -6.20
C GLU A 468 -25.69 -9.93 -6.09
N ASP A 469 -26.65 -9.40 -6.88
CA ASP A 469 -27.03 -7.98 -6.82
C ASP A 469 -27.66 -7.61 -5.46
N ASP A 470 -28.56 -8.45 -4.95
CA ASP A 470 -29.21 -8.24 -3.65
C ASP A 470 -28.23 -8.44 -2.49
N ALA A 471 -27.34 -9.44 -2.58
CA ALA A 471 -26.29 -9.66 -1.58
C ALA A 471 -25.28 -8.51 -1.54
N ASN A 472 -24.79 -8.04 -2.71
CA ASN A 472 -23.93 -6.86 -2.79
C ASN A 472 -24.64 -5.61 -2.26
N LEU A 473 -25.93 -5.44 -2.53
CA LEU A 473 -26.71 -4.34 -1.96
C LEU A 473 -26.78 -4.43 -0.43
N ARG A 474 -26.96 -5.64 0.13
CA ARG A 474 -27.00 -5.85 1.58
C ARG A 474 -25.66 -5.53 2.24
N LEU A 475 -24.55 -5.98 1.65
CA LEU A 475 -23.19 -5.66 2.13
C LEU A 475 -22.94 -4.15 2.12
N ARG A 476 -23.31 -3.47 1.04
CA ARG A 476 -23.20 -2.00 0.92
C ARG A 476 -24.04 -1.25 1.95
N GLN A 477 -25.22 -1.77 2.31
CA GLN A 477 -26.07 -1.18 3.35
C GLN A 477 -25.48 -1.36 4.76
N TYR A 478 -24.70 -2.41 4.97
CA TYR A 478 -24.09 -2.75 6.25
C TYR A 478 -22.75 -2.05 6.46
N ALA A 479 -21.84 -2.19 5.49
CA ALA A 479 -20.46 -1.77 5.56
C ALA A 479 -20.17 -0.46 4.78
N GLY A 480 -21.21 0.17 4.25
CA GLY A 480 -21.09 1.34 3.39
C GLY A 480 -20.65 1.00 1.96
N VAL A 481 -20.73 2.01 1.09
CA VAL A 481 -20.20 1.96 -0.29
C VAL A 481 -18.90 2.75 -0.30
N ALA A 482 -17.85 2.22 -0.91
CA ALA A 482 -16.65 3.00 -1.21
C ALA A 482 -17.01 4.20 -2.11
N GLY A 483 -16.78 5.42 -1.63
CA GLY A 483 -17.09 6.64 -2.38
C GLY A 483 -16.28 6.79 -3.67
N SER A 484 -15.00 6.42 -3.62
CA SER A 484 -14.09 6.32 -4.77
C SER A 484 -12.86 5.49 -4.41
N SER A 485 -12.08 5.10 -5.43
CA SER A 485 -10.73 4.58 -5.27
C SER A 485 -9.77 5.42 -6.13
N PHE A 486 -8.56 5.68 -5.64
CA PHE A 486 -7.57 6.47 -6.36
C PHE A 486 -6.13 6.11 -5.96
N LYS A 487 -5.19 6.49 -6.83
CA LYS A 487 -3.75 6.50 -6.55
C LYS A 487 -3.28 7.94 -6.41
N LEU A 488 -2.59 8.25 -5.30
CA LEU A 488 -2.19 9.63 -5.01
C LEU A 488 -1.18 10.13 -6.06
N LEU A 489 -1.48 11.29 -6.67
CA LEU A 489 -0.65 11.93 -7.71
C LEU A 489 -0.32 11.00 -8.90
N GLU A 490 -1.29 10.16 -9.30
CA GLU A 490 -1.13 9.22 -10.42
C GLU A 490 -0.72 9.92 -11.74
N ASP A 491 -1.14 11.18 -11.94
CA ASP A 491 -0.82 11.99 -13.10
C ASP A 491 0.67 12.38 -13.22
N ILE A 492 1.46 12.21 -12.16
CA ILE A 492 2.92 12.36 -12.18
C ILE A 492 3.62 11.16 -12.84
N GLY A 493 2.91 10.03 -13.02
CA GLY A 493 3.42 8.85 -13.72
C GLY A 493 4.40 8.01 -12.91
N THR A 494 4.46 8.20 -11.58
CA THR A 494 5.34 7.39 -10.70
C THR A 494 4.89 5.94 -10.54
N ASN A 495 3.66 5.59 -10.97
CA ASN A 495 3.03 4.30 -10.77
C ASN A 495 3.10 3.86 -9.28
N PRO A 496 2.38 4.56 -8.38
CA PRO A 496 2.43 4.26 -6.95
C PRO A 496 1.80 2.90 -6.65
N ASN A 497 2.36 2.22 -5.64
CA ASN A 497 1.90 0.92 -5.13
C ASN A 497 1.05 1.05 -3.87
N VAL A 498 0.46 2.23 -3.65
CA VAL A 498 -0.54 2.46 -2.62
C VAL A 498 -1.82 2.94 -3.29
N THR A 499 -2.89 2.21 -3.06
CA THR A 499 -4.25 2.53 -3.51
C THR A 499 -5.05 3.04 -2.31
N TYR A 500 -5.87 4.06 -2.52
CA TYR A 500 -6.70 4.65 -1.48
C TYR A 500 -8.18 4.40 -1.78
N ILE A 501 -8.94 4.05 -0.76
CA ILE A 501 -10.41 4.01 -0.80
C ILE A 501 -10.92 5.23 -0.04
N GLY A 502 -11.82 5.98 -0.66
CA GLY A 502 -12.36 7.22 -0.12
C GLY A 502 -12.04 8.42 -0.99
N GLN A 503 -12.05 9.59 -0.37
CA GLN A 503 -12.03 10.86 -1.08
C GLN A 503 -10.60 11.32 -1.39
N ASN A 504 -10.32 11.53 -2.67
CA ASN A 504 -9.06 12.12 -3.12
C ASN A 504 -9.04 13.62 -2.77
N PRO A 505 -7.99 14.13 -2.09
CA PRO A 505 -7.83 15.57 -1.87
C PRO A 505 -7.94 16.34 -3.18
N GLY A 506 -8.90 17.27 -3.24
CA GLY A 506 -9.04 18.18 -4.37
C GLY A 506 -8.02 19.31 -4.32
N PRO A 507 -7.98 20.13 -5.38
CA PRO A 507 -6.99 21.20 -5.54
C PRO A 507 -7.14 22.38 -4.55
N ASN A 508 -8.18 22.36 -3.71
CA ASN A 508 -8.41 23.35 -2.67
C ASN A 508 -8.54 22.68 -1.29
N ALA A 509 -8.04 21.44 -1.14
CA ALA A 509 -8.03 20.75 0.13
C ALA A 509 -7.11 21.48 1.12
N GLU A 510 -7.64 21.80 2.29
CA GLU A 510 -6.91 22.46 3.37
C GLU A 510 -6.75 21.48 4.54
N GLN A 511 -5.52 21.35 5.03
CA GLN A 511 -5.26 20.54 6.23
C GLN A 511 -5.94 21.20 7.44
N VAL A 512 -6.57 20.38 8.28
CA VAL A 512 -7.18 20.79 9.55
C VAL A 512 -6.63 19.96 10.71
N ASP A 513 -6.92 20.39 11.94
CA ASP A 513 -6.53 19.67 13.15
C ASP A 513 -7.22 18.29 13.17
N GLY A 514 -6.41 17.23 13.28
CA GLY A 514 -6.90 15.87 13.44
C GLY A 514 -7.43 15.57 14.86
N PRO A 515 -7.98 14.36 15.09
CA PRO A 515 -8.54 13.97 16.38
C PRO A 515 -7.48 13.74 17.46
N VAL A 516 -6.26 13.43 17.04
CA VAL A 516 -5.09 13.18 17.91
C VAL A 516 -3.93 14.02 17.37
N ALA A 517 -3.30 14.81 18.23
CA ALA A 517 -2.11 15.58 17.88
C ALA A 517 -0.87 14.68 17.94
N TYR A 518 0.16 14.99 17.15
CA TYR A 518 1.42 14.24 17.19
C TYR A 518 2.14 14.43 18.55
N ASP A 519 1.98 15.60 19.18
CA ASP A 519 2.40 15.89 20.55
C ASP A 519 1.87 14.88 21.57
N ASP A 520 0.61 14.43 21.42
CA ASP A 520 -0.06 13.55 22.38
C ASP A 520 0.53 12.14 22.36
N ILE A 521 1.11 11.72 21.23
CA ILE A 521 1.81 10.44 21.08
C ILE A 521 3.34 10.58 21.19
N GLY A 522 3.84 11.74 21.60
CA GLY A 522 5.27 12.00 21.76
C GLY A 522 6.06 12.02 20.45
N GLN A 523 5.37 12.25 19.32
CA GLN A 523 5.98 12.35 17.99
C GLN A 523 6.27 13.79 17.63
N THR A 524 6.99 14.53 18.48
CA THR A 524 7.51 15.85 18.12
C THR A 524 9.00 15.78 17.86
N ASP A 525 9.43 16.23 16.68
CA ASP A 525 10.86 16.33 16.38
C ASP A 525 11.44 17.50 17.19
N ASP A 526 12.51 17.23 17.94
CA ASP A 526 13.28 18.26 18.67
C ASP A 526 13.83 19.36 17.73
N ARG A 527 13.85 19.12 16.42
CA ARG A 527 14.30 20.02 15.35
C ARG A 527 13.30 20.15 14.21
N LYS A 528 12.02 20.37 14.52
CA LYS A 528 11.16 21.37 13.84
C LYS A 528 9.83 21.45 14.58
N GLU A 529 9.51 22.64 15.08
CA GLU A 529 8.12 23.11 15.08
C GLU A 529 7.51 22.74 13.71
N VAL A 530 6.27 22.26 13.63
CA VAL A 530 5.57 21.80 12.41
C VAL A 530 5.53 20.27 12.21
N LEU A 531 4.82 19.57 13.11
CA LEU A 531 4.01 18.39 12.71
C LEU A 531 2.52 18.72 12.82
N ASP A 532 2.15 19.55 13.80
CA ASP A 532 0.79 20.09 13.97
C ASP A 532 0.46 21.23 12.97
N GLU A 533 1.45 21.92 12.39
CA GLU A 533 1.25 23.05 11.44
C GLU A 533 1.28 22.63 9.95
N GLY A 534 1.28 21.33 9.67
CA GLY A 534 1.19 20.75 8.33
C GLY A 534 2.47 20.06 7.84
N THR A 535 2.34 19.14 6.87
CA THR A 535 3.51 18.37 6.36
C THR A 535 4.39 19.15 5.37
N VAL A 536 4.00 20.38 5.06
CA VAL A 536 4.57 21.26 4.03
C VAL A 536 5.10 22.57 4.61
N GLY A 537 5.29 22.65 5.93
CA GLY A 537 5.64 23.90 6.63
C GLY A 537 4.45 24.85 6.74
N ASP A 538 4.67 26.02 7.36
CA ASP A 538 3.72 27.14 7.61
C ASP A 538 3.29 27.84 6.29
N ALA A 539 3.38 27.10 5.17
CA ALA A 539 3.40 27.54 3.79
C ALA A 539 2.02 27.54 3.11
N GLY A 540 0.94 27.25 3.84
CA GLY A 540 -0.43 27.32 3.30
C GLY A 540 -0.68 26.52 2.01
N VAL A 541 0.08 25.46 1.79
CA VAL A 541 0.01 24.65 0.56
C VAL A 541 -1.20 23.71 0.63
N SER A 542 -1.94 23.60 -0.47
CA SER A 542 -2.96 22.56 -0.69
C SER A 542 -2.33 21.17 -0.54
N LEU A 543 -3.03 20.26 0.13
CA LEU A 543 -2.58 18.88 0.41
C LEU A 543 -2.22 18.05 -0.83
#